data_AF-A0A355XSY3-F1
#
_entry.id   AF-A0A355XSY3-F1
#
_cell.length_a   1.000
_cell.length_b   1.000
_cell.length_c   1.000
_cell.angle_alpha   90.00
_cell.angle_beta   90.00
_cell.angle_gamma   90.00
#
_symmetry.space_group_name_H-M   'P 1'
#
loop_
_entity.id
_entity.type
_entity.pdbx_description
1 polymer ?
#
loop_
_entity_poly.entity_id
_entity_poly.type
_entity_poly.pdbx_seq_one_letter_code
_entity_poly.pdbx_strand_id
1 'polypeptide(L)'
;TNQHRPNYWPEGHWGEMKMNPKFYPDKKALADSIHAMHCRLMISIWPNAQYCPQYDDFKKRGWILPGGSVYDAYNPQSRSLYWDYANREFFSNGFDAWWCDSSEPVDGDWNNPMPKGYDYSCHAERWKVNTRALADMLGAERSQTFSLYHAMGIYEHQRATTEDKRVVNLTRSSYAGQQRYATITWNGDTYASWQRFAQMIPAGLNFMATGCPYWTIDVGAFFVRTGWMNRWFEKGEYPKGCDDPAYRELYTRMFQFATFLPMLRSHGTDTPREVWRFGRPGEPFYESIVNHIRLRYELLPYTYSLASRVTREGYTMTRALAFDFASDTTVHDVKDEFMMGPSLLVAPMTKPLMTFGEATRKVYLPKVEAGWYDYWTGSREQGGQWIDAPAPIDHSPLYVRAGSIIPFTVCQQYTGEQPDAPYIIKVYVGADADFEIYEDAGDGYACEKNAFATYRLHWDDGTRSLEIGARKGAFKDMVKKRKLDIVLSDGSKRTVVYQGTRLKVSFPMP
;
A
#
# COMPACT_ATOMS: atom_id res chain seq x y z
N THR A 1 24.56 -8.34 24.24
CA THR A 1 23.71 -9.55 24.30
C THR A 1 23.13 -9.77 22.92
N ASN A 2 23.47 -10.90 22.30
CA ASN A 2 23.13 -11.20 20.91
C ASN A 2 21.62 -11.06 20.67
N GLN A 3 21.23 -10.08 19.85
CA GLN A 3 19.86 -9.94 19.36
C GLN A 3 19.55 -11.15 18.50
N HIS A 4 18.94 -12.18 19.09
CA HIS A 4 18.11 -13.11 18.35
C HIS A 4 16.98 -12.29 17.72
N ARG A 5 17.18 -11.83 16.48
CA ARG A 5 16.03 -11.51 15.62
C ARG A 5 15.25 -12.82 15.52
N PRO A 6 13.97 -12.89 15.92
CA PRO A 6 13.18 -14.09 15.75
C PRO A 6 12.95 -14.27 14.24
N ASN A 7 13.88 -14.96 13.60
CA ASN A 7 13.73 -15.41 12.24
C ASN A 7 13.02 -16.77 12.28
N TYR A 8 12.24 -17.08 11.25
CA TYR A 8 11.49 -18.34 11.21
C TYR A 8 12.38 -19.56 10.90
N TRP A 9 13.60 -19.36 10.41
CA TRP A 9 14.49 -20.43 9.95
C TRP A 9 15.29 -21.10 11.05
N PRO A 10 15.83 -22.31 10.81
CA PRO A 10 16.75 -22.98 11.72
C PRO A 10 17.92 -22.08 12.12
N GLU A 11 18.43 -22.27 13.34
CA GLU A 11 19.54 -21.47 13.85
C GLU A 11 20.78 -21.61 12.95
N GLY A 12 21.39 -20.47 12.60
CA GLY A 12 22.54 -20.42 11.69
C GLY A 12 22.20 -20.47 10.19
N HIS A 13 20.97 -20.82 9.81
CA HIS A 13 20.56 -21.00 8.41
C HIS A 13 19.85 -19.78 7.85
N TRP A 14 20.53 -18.62 7.81
CA TRP A 14 19.93 -17.35 7.39
C TRP A 14 19.23 -17.47 6.04
N GLY A 15 17.96 -17.08 5.94
CA GLY A 15 17.21 -17.06 4.68
C GLY A 15 16.82 -18.45 4.15
N GLU A 16 17.08 -19.54 4.88
CA GLU A 16 16.56 -20.85 4.48
C GLU A 16 15.04 -20.84 4.50
N MET A 17 14.40 -21.24 3.40
CA MET A 17 12.95 -21.42 3.34
C MET A 17 12.54 -22.71 4.07
N LYS A 18 12.70 -22.70 5.38
CA LYS A 18 12.37 -23.79 6.30
C LYS A 18 11.87 -23.22 7.61
N MET A 19 10.72 -23.64 8.13
CA MET A 19 10.31 -23.21 9.46
C MET A 19 11.04 -24.01 10.54
N ASN A 20 11.55 -23.31 11.56
CA ASN A 20 12.21 -23.89 12.71
C ASN A 20 11.15 -24.58 13.60
N PRO A 21 11.15 -25.91 13.70
CA PRO A 21 10.11 -26.65 14.41
C PRO A 21 10.10 -26.37 15.91
N LYS A 22 11.16 -25.79 16.47
CA LYS A 22 11.19 -25.34 17.87
C LYS A 22 10.17 -24.23 18.14
N PHE A 23 9.98 -23.32 17.20
CA PHE A 23 9.10 -22.15 17.34
C PHE A 23 7.81 -22.30 16.53
N TYR A 24 7.88 -23.06 15.43
CA TYR A 24 6.80 -23.27 14.48
C TYR A 24 6.66 -24.77 14.21
N PRO A 25 6.20 -25.57 15.19
CA PRO A 25 6.17 -27.03 15.11
C PRO A 25 5.24 -27.55 14.02
N ASP A 26 4.17 -26.81 13.72
CA ASP A 26 3.22 -27.12 12.65
C ASP A 26 2.84 -25.86 11.89
N LYS A 27 3.44 -25.70 10.72
CA LYS A 27 3.23 -24.56 9.83
C LYS A 27 1.87 -24.56 9.13
N LYS A 28 1.27 -25.75 8.94
CA LYS A 28 -0.09 -25.84 8.38
C LYS A 28 -1.09 -25.42 9.45
N ALA A 29 -0.96 -25.93 10.67
CA ALA A 29 -1.80 -25.50 11.79
C ALA A 29 -1.67 -24.00 12.07
N LEU A 30 -0.46 -23.43 11.91
CA LEU A 30 -0.26 -21.98 11.96
C LEU A 30 -1.12 -21.26 10.91
N ALA A 31 -1.00 -21.61 9.63
CA ALA A 31 -1.77 -20.99 8.56
C ALA A 31 -3.29 -21.17 8.77
N ASP A 32 -3.72 -22.39 9.09
CA ASP A 32 -5.13 -22.73 9.36
C ASP A 32 -5.68 -21.88 10.51
N SER A 33 -4.92 -21.68 11.60
CA SER A 33 -5.36 -20.85 12.73
C SER A 33 -5.52 -19.37 12.38
N ILE A 34 -4.64 -18.84 11.51
CA ILE A 34 -4.74 -17.46 11.01
C ILE A 34 -5.95 -17.33 10.06
N HIS A 35 -6.18 -18.31 9.20
CA HIS A 35 -7.33 -18.35 8.30
C HIS A 35 -8.66 -18.50 9.05
N ALA A 36 -8.68 -19.24 10.17
CA ALA A 36 -9.85 -19.34 11.04
C ALA A 36 -10.27 -17.99 11.67
N MET A 37 -9.35 -17.03 11.73
CA MET A 37 -9.62 -15.64 12.12
C MET A 37 -9.93 -14.73 10.92
N HIS A 38 -10.10 -15.29 9.72
CA HIS A 38 -10.30 -14.57 8.45
C HIS A 38 -9.12 -13.66 8.06
N CYS A 39 -7.92 -13.93 8.57
CA CYS A 39 -6.69 -13.23 8.21
C CYS A 39 -5.92 -13.98 7.12
N ARG A 40 -4.95 -13.29 6.50
CA ARG A 40 -4.01 -13.85 5.51
C ARG A 40 -2.59 -13.77 6.04
N LEU A 41 -1.76 -14.73 5.67
CA LEU A 41 -0.39 -14.89 6.13
C LEU A 41 0.61 -14.61 5.00
N MET A 42 1.38 -13.53 5.18
CA MET A 42 2.52 -13.19 4.33
C MET A 42 3.82 -13.63 5.00
N ILE A 43 4.76 -14.22 4.24
CA ILE A 43 6.05 -14.68 4.75
C ILE A 43 7.21 -14.01 4.04
N SER A 44 8.23 -13.61 4.81
CA SER A 44 9.47 -13.08 4.27
C SER A 44 10.28 -14.19 3.62
N ILE A 45 10.69 -14.02 2.37
CA ILE A 45 11.60 -14.91 1.65
C ILE A 45 12.70 -14.05 1.02
N TRP A 46 13.93 -14.53 1.08
CA TRP A 46 15.10 -13.77 0.64
C TRP A 46 15.81 -14.54 -0.47
N PRO A 47 16.39 -13.85 -1.46
CA PRO A 47 17.10 -14.51 -2.55
C PRO A 47 18.46 -15.09 -2.12
N ASN A 48 18.89 -14.91 -0.88
CA ASN A 48 20.29 -15.08 -0.46
C ASN A 48 20.46 -16.03 0.74
N ALA A 49 19.79 -17.17 0.74
CA ALA A 49 19.93 -18.19 1.78
C ALA A 49 21.42 -18.53 2.05
N GLN A 50 21.85 -18.54 3.31
CA GLN A 50 23.24 -18.71 3.73
C GLN A 50 23.39 -19.91 4.66
N TYR A 51 24.54 -20.58 4.56
CA TYR A 51 24.95 -21.64 5.49
C TYR A 51 23.88 -22.73 5.68
N CYS A 52 23.17 -23.09 4.62
CA CYS A 52 22.05 -24.03 4.67
C CYS A 52 22.02 -24.95 3.43
N PRO A 53 21.27 -26.07 3.47
CA PRO A 53 21.19 -27.01 2.35
C PRO A 53 20.73 -26.40 1.02
N GLN A 54 19.85 -25.40 1.07
CA GLN A 54 19.36 -24.72 -0.15
C GLN A 54 20.50 -23.98 -0.86
N TYR A 55 21.36 -23.28 -0.12
CA TYR A 55 22.57 -22.65 -0.66
C TYR A 55 23.48 -23.67 -1.34
N ASP A 56 23.74 -24.80 -0.68
CA ASP A 56 24.60 -25.85 -1.23
C ASP A 56 24.03 -26.47 -2.52
N ASP A 57 22.72 -26.62 -2.63
CA ASP A 57 22.05 -27.13 -3.84
C ASP A 57 22.19 -26.16 -5.02
N PHE A 58 21.91 -24.87 -4.82
CA PHE A 58 22.15 -23.85 -5.85
C PHE A 58 23.63 -23.77 -6.24
N LYS A 59 24.54 -23.83 -5.26
CA LYS A 59 25.99 -23.77 -5.50
C LYS A 59 26.50 -24.95 -6.31
N LYS A 60 26.09 -26.18 -5.99
CA LYS A 60 26.48 -27.40 -6.72
C LYS A 60 26.06 -27.35 -8.20
N ARG A 61 25.01 -26.60 -8.53
CA ARG A 61 24.50 -26.40 -9.89
C ARG A 61 25.13 -25.20 -10.62
N GLY A 62 25.97 -24.42 -9.94
CA GLY A 62 26.51 -23.17 -10.47
C GLY A 62 25.47 -22.05 -10.57
N TRP A 63 24.40 -22.09 -9.76
CA TRP A 63 23.27 -21.15 -9.79
C TRP A 63 23.33 -20.13 -8.65
N ILE A 64 24.53 -19.79 -8.20
CA ILE A 64 24.78 -18.71 -7.23
C ILE A 64 25.50 -17.59 -7.97
N LEU A 65 25.03 -16.35 -7.80
CA LEU A 65 25.68 -15.17 -8.36
C LEU A 65 27.07 -14.96 -7.74
N PRO A 66 28.02 -14.36 -8.49
CA PRO A 66 29.36 -14.10 -7.99
C PRO A 66 29.38 -13.34 -6.66
N GLY A 67 30.33 -13.71 -5.79
CA GLY A 67 30.66 -12.93 -4.59
C GLY A 67 29.67 -13.04 -3.42
N GLY A 68 28.68 -13.95 -3.45
CA GLY A 68 27.71 -14.05 -2.36
C GLY A 68 26.96 -15.37 -2.25
N SER A 69 25.74 -15.28 -1.72
CA SER A 69 24.80 -16.39 -1.52
C SER A 69 23.49 -16.23 -2.29
N VAL A 70 23.42 -15.21 -3.14
CA VAL A 70 22.23 -14.88 -3.93
C VAL A 70 22.07 -15.91 -5.04
N TYR A 71 20.91 -16.56 -5.12
CA TYR A 71 20.62 -17.45 -6.24
C TYR A 71 20.50 -16.68 -7.56
N ASP A 72 20.86 -17.30 -8.68
CA ASP A 72 20.79 -16.67 -10.00
C ASP A 72 19.35 -16.64 -10.50
N ALA A 73 18.64 -15.53 -10.27
CA ALA A 73 17.27 -15.34 -10.75
C ALA A 73 17.18 -15.22 -12.29
N TYR A 74 18.27 -15.00 -13.03
CA TYR A 74 18.23 -14.93 -14.50
C TYR A 74 18.09 -16.32 -15.13
N ASN A 75 18.59 -17.36 -14.45
CA ASN A 75 18.40 -18.74 -14.88
C ASN A 75 16.96 -19.23 -14.57
N PRO A 76 16.17 -19.62 -15.59
CA PRO A 76 14.81 -20.13 -15.37
C PRO A 76 14.73 -21.37 -14.47
N GLN A 77 15.69 -22.28 -14.55
CA GLN A 77 15.72 -23.49 -13.72
C GLN A 77 15.98 -23.16 -12.26
N SER A 78 16.79 -22.12 -12.00
CA SER A 78 17.05 -21.60 -10.67
C SER A 78 15.79 -20.97 -10.06
N ARG A 79 15.00 -20.21 -10.84
CA ARG A 79 13.69 -19.68 -10.40
C ARG A 79 12.69 -20.80 -10.08
N SER A 80 12.64 -21.85 -10.89
CA SER A 80 11.78 -23.01 -10.62
C SER A 80 12.16 -23.68 -9.30
N LEU A 81 13.44 -23.94 -9.07
CA LEU A 81 13.90 -24.57 -7.82
C LEU A 81 13.65 -23.67 -6.59
N TYR A 82 13.84 -22.36 -6.73
CA TYR A 82 13.53 -21.40 -5.66
C TYR A 82 12.04 -21.45 -5.29
N TRP A 83 11.15 -21.46 -6.30
CA TRP A 83 9.72 -21.64 -6.07
C TRP A 83 9.40 -22.99 -5.44
N ASP A 84 10.04 -24.08 -5.86
CA ASP A 84 9.77 -25.41 -5.30
C ASP A 84 10.03 -25.45 -3.78
N TYR A 85 11.07 -24.76 -3.30
CA TYR A 85 11.32 -24.59 -1.87
C TYR A 85 10.21 -23.78 -1.19
N ALA A 86 9.83 -22.62 -1.75
CA ALA A 86 8.76 -21.78 -1.22
C ALA A 86 7.41 -22.50 -1.21
N ASN A 87 7.09 -23.25 -2.26
CA ASN A 87 5.84 -23.99 -2.39
C ASN A 87 5.76 -25.12 -1.38
N ARG A 88 6.81 -25.96 -1.32
CA ARG A 88 6.85 -27.13 -0.43
C ARG A 88 6.77 -26.74 1.05
N GLU A 89 7.45 -25.67 1.44
CA GLU A 89 7.43 -25.24 2.83
C GLU A 89 6.22 -24.35 3.15
N PHE A 90 5.84 -23.41 2.27
CA PHE A 90 4.85 -22.38 2.62
C PHE A 90 3.55 -22.50 1.84
N PHE A 91 3.58 -22.39 0.51
CA PHE A 91 2.34 -22.26 -0.29
C PHE A 91 1.41 -23.48 -0.13
N SER A 92 1.96 -24.68 -0.26
CA SER A 92 1.22 -25.94 -0.06
C SER A 92 0.73 -26.15 1.39
N ASN A 93 1.24 -25.36 2.34
CA ASN A 93 0.82 -25.35 3.75
C ASN A 93 -0.09 -24.16 4.09
N GLY A 94 -0.61 -23.43 3.09
CA GLY A 94 -1.65 -22.42 3.28
C GLY A 94 -1.18 -20.97 3.33
N PHE A 95 0.11 -20.69 3.17
CA PHE A 95 0.60 -19.30 3.14
C PHE A 95 0.03 -18.54 1.93
N ASP A 96 -0.18 -17.23 2.06
CA ASP A 96 -0.98 -16.44 1.13
C ASP A 96 -0.18 -15.48 0.25
N ALA A 97 0.91 -14.93 0.78
CA ALA A 97 1.63 -13.85 0.13
C ALA A 97 3.14 -13.91 0.43
N TRP A 98 3.90 -13.26 -0.44
CA TRP A 98 5.36 -13.25 -0.40
C TRP A 98 5.86 -11.88 -0.04
N TRP A 99 6.79 -11.82 0.90
CA TRP A 99 7.59 -10.63 1.15
C TRP A 99 9.02 -10.90 0.69
N CYS A 100 9.29 -10.58 -0.57
CA CYS A 100 10.58 -10.76 -1.23
C CYS A 100 11.52 -9.61 -0.85
N ASP A 101 12.19 -9.77 0.29
CA ASP A 101 13.14 -8.80 0.82
C ASP A 101 14.54 -8.97 0.21
N SER A 102 15.37 -7.94 0.32
CA SER A 102 16.72 -7.90 -0.26
C SER A 102 16.73 -8.18 -1.77
N SER A 103 15.75 -7.64 -2.49
CA SER A 103 15.59 -7.81 -3.94
C SER A 103 16.45 -6.86 -4.80
N GLU A 104 17.23 -5.96 -4.18
CA GLU A 104 18.36 -5.26 -4.80
C GLU A 104 19.60 -6.15 -5.02
N PRO A 105 19.46 -7.48 -4.96
CA PRO A 105 20.21 -8.50 -4.20
C PRO A 105 21.39 -8.13 -3.29
N VAL A 106 22.01 -6.97 -3.46
CA VAL A 106 23.16 -6.51 -2.68
C VAL A 106 23.03 -5.01 -2.45
N ASP A 107 23.43 -4.57 -1.26
CA ASP A 107 23.43 -3.17 -0.88
C ASP A 107 24.79 -2.85 -0.24
N GLY A 108 25.51 -1.93 -0.87
CA GLY A 108 26.85 -1.54 -0.45
C GLY A 108 26.84 -0.71 0.84
N ASP A 109 25.70 -0.13 1.23
CA ASP A 109 25.56 0.62 2.48
C ASP A 109 25.51 -0.28 3.73
N TRP A 110 25.24 -1.59 3.56
CA TRP A 110 25.22 -2.56 4.67
C TRP A 110 26.61 -3.06 5.07
N ASN A 111 27.64 -2.75 4.29
CA ASN A 111 29.03 -3.13 4.56
C ASN A 111 29.63 -2.33 5.74
N ASN A 112 30.57 -2.95 6.46
CA ASN A 112 31.17 -2.42 7.69
C ASN A 112 32.71 -2.46 7.61
N PRO A 113 33.45 -1.45 8.15
CA PRO A 113 32.99 -0.19 8.72
C PRO A 113 32.59 0.86 7.69
N MET A 114 31.59 1.67 8.06
CA MET A 114 31.17 2.82 7.27
C MET A 114 32.24 3.93 7.36
N PRO A 115 32.69 4.53 6.24
CA PRO A 115 33.73 5.55 6.28
C PRO A 115 33.34 6.75 7.16
N LYS A 116 34.32 7.37 7.83
CA LYS A 116 34.08 8.58 8.62
C LYS A 116 33.53 9.70 7.73
N GLY A 117 32.41 10.31 8.13
CA GLY A 117 31.74 11.35 7.35
C GLY A 117 30.81 10.83 6.25
N TYR A 118 30.66 9.50 6.12
CA TYR A 118 29.67 8.90 5.23
C TYR A 118 28.28 8.95 5.90
N ASP A 119 27.48 9.94 5.52
CA ASP A 119 26.15 10.15 6.07
C ASP A 119 25.09 10.24 4.97
N TYR A 120 23.88 10.64 5.34
CA TYR A 120 22.78 10.78 4.39
C TYR A 120 23.01 11.84 3.30
N SER A 121 23.82 12.87 3.53
CA SER A 121 24.10 13.89 2.50
C SER A 121 25.02 13.39 1.39
N CYS A 122 25.74 12.27 1.59
CA CYS A 122 26.68 11.67 0.63
C CYS A 122 25.99 10.92 -0.53
N HIS A 123 24.98 11.52 -1.17
CA HIS A 123 24.17 10.86 -2.20
C HIS A 123 24.99 10.31 -3.38
N ALA A 124 25.97 11.07 -3.87
CA ALA A 124 26.79 10.67 -5.01
C ALA A 124 27.69 9.46 -4.67
N GLU A 125 28.28 9.44 -3.48
CA GLU A 125 29.10 8.34 -2.98
C GLU A 125 28.26 7.08 -2.76
N ARG A 126 27.08 7.21 -2.15
CA ARG A 126 26.13 6.07 -1.99
C ARG A 126 25.73 5.48 -3.33
N TRP A 127 25.39 6.34 -4.30
CA TRP A 127 25.09 5.91 -5.66
C TRP A 127 26.25 5.13 -6.27
N LYS A 128 27.49 5.63 -6.17
CA LYS A 128 28.68 4.96 -6.70
C LYS A 128 28.94 3.60 -6.05
N VAL A 129 28.85 3.52 -4.72
CA VAL A 129 29.12 2.28 -3.96
C VAL A 129 28.08 1.22 -4.31
N ASN A 130 26.79 1.57 -4.31
CA ASN A 130 25.73 0.63 -4.66
C ASN A 130 25.78 0.21 -6.13
N THR A 131 25.98 1.15 -7.05
CA THR A 131 26.10 0.83 -8.48
C THR A 131 27.27 -0.13 -8.73
N ARG A 132 28.41 0.08 -8.06
CA ARG A 132 29.57 -0.83 -8.16
C ARG A 132 29.23 -2.21 -7.60
N ALA A 133 28.68 -2.30 -6.40
CA ALA A 133 28.31 -3.58 -5.78
C ALA A 133 27.35 -4.40 -6.67
N LEU A 134 26.36 -3.72 -7.25
CA LEU A 134 25.42 -4.33 -8.21
C LEU A 134 26.12 -4.76 -9.50
N ALA A 135 26.97 -3.91 -10.07
CA ALA A 135 27.67 -4.21 -11.32
C ALA A 135 28.69 -5.35 -11.16
N ASP A 136 29.38 -5.42 -10.01
CA ASP A 136 30.33 -6.49 -9.69
C ASP A 136 29.63 -7.86 -9.58
N MET A 137 28.40 -7.88 -9.03
CA MET A 137 27.60 -9.11 -8.89
C MET A 137 26.84 -9.50 -10.16
N LEU A 138 26.16 -8.54 -10.80
CA LEU A 138 25.17 -8.80 -11.85
C LEU A 138 25.71 -8.51 -13.25
N GLY A 139 26.79 -7.74 -13.36
CA GLY A 139 27.20 -7.06 -14.59
C GLY A 139 26.46 -5.74 -14.78
N ALA A 140 27.11 -4.77 -15.43
CA ALA A 140 26.59 -3.40 -15.57
C ALA A 140 25.19 -3.36 -16.23
N GLU A 141 24.96 -4.19 -17.25
CA GLU A 141 23.70 -4.27 -18.01
C GLU A 141 22.51 -4.80 -17.17
N ARG A 142 22.79 -5.58 -16.13
CA ARG A 142 21.76 -6.25 -15.30
C ARG A 142 21.58 -5.61 -13.93
N SER A 143 22.45 -4.67 -13.56
CA SER A 143 22.54 -4.06 -12.22
C SER A 143 21.23 -3.58 -11.60
N GLN A 144 20.20 -3.27 -12.40
CA GLN A 144 18.90 -2.78 -11.93
C GLN A 144 17.73 -3.74 -12.17
N THR A 145 17.99 -4.98 -12.62
CA THR A 145 16.93 -5.86 -13.15
C THR A 145 16.65 -7.10 -12.31
N PHE A 146 17.42 -7.37 -11.25
CA PHE A 146 17.28 -8.62 -10.50
C PHE A 146 15.86 -8.80 -9.95
N SER A 147 15.30 -7.77 -9.32
CA SER A 147 13.96 -7.78 -8.74
C SER A 147 12.89 -8.17 -9.74
N LEU A 148 13.02 -7.74 -11.01
CA LEU A 148 12.11 -8.12 -12.09
C LEU A 148 12.13 -9.63 -12.34
N TYR A 149 13.32 -10.22 -12.42
CA TYR A 149 13.48 -11.66 -12.66
C TYR A 149 13.09 -12.48 -11.43
N HIS A 150 13.36 -11.97 -10.23
CA HIS A 150 12.94 -12.60 -8.99
C HIS A 150 11.40 -12.63 -8.87
N ALA A 151 10.74 -11.50 -9.12
CA ALA A 151 9.28 -11.39 -9.13
C ALA A 151 8.63 -12.26 -10.21
N MET A 152 9.23 -12.32 -11.41
CA MET A 152 8.81 -13.23 -12.48
C MET A 152 8.78 -14.68 -12.00
N GLY A 153 9.82 -15.12 -11.30
CA GLY A 153 9.90 -16.49 -10.75
C GLY A 153 8.73 -16.80 -9.81
N ILE A 154 8.45 -15.91 -8.86
CA ILE A 154 7.33 -16.08 -7.92
C ILE A 154 5.99 -16.13 -8.65
N TYR A 155 5.73 -15.14 -9.51
CA TYR A 155 4.44 -14.99 -10.17
C TYR A 155 4.13 -16.16 -11.10
N GLU A 156 5.04 -16.49 -12.03
CA GLU A 156 4.79 -17.50 -13.05
C GLU A 156 4.61 -18.90 -12.44
N HIS A 157 5.42 -19.25 -11.43
CA HIS A 157 5.35 -20.58 -10.84
C HIS A 157 4.19 -20.73 -9.85
N GLN A 158 3.79 -19.68 -9.11
CA GLN A 158 2.54 -19.74 -8.35
C GLN A 158 1.34 -19.92 -9.29
N ARG A 159 1.28 -19.14 -10.38
CA ARG A 159 0.20 -19.25 -11.36
C ARG A 159 0.16 -20.60 -12.07
N ALA A 160 1.31 -21.22 -12.30
CA ALA A 160 1.38 -22.60 -12.80
C ALA A 160 0.91 -23.64 -11.77
N THR A 161 0.95 -23.31 -10.46
CA THR A 161 0.50 -24.19 -9.39
C THR A 161 -1.03 -24.16 -9.25
N THR A 162 -1.65 -22.98 -9.34
CA THR A 162 -3.11 -22.81 -9.31
C THR A 162 -3.55 -21.45 -9.86
N GLU A 163 -4.78 -21.38 -10.39
CA GLU A 163 -5.45 -20.12 -10.74
C GLU A 163 -6.42 -19.63 -9.65
N ASP A 164 -6.65 -20.42 -8.60
CA ASP A 164 -7.64 -20.15 -7.56
C ASP A 164 -7.19 -19.06 -6.56
N LYS A 165 -5.91 -18.66 -6.60
CA LYS A 165 -5.31 -17.71 -5.68
C LYS A 165 -4.44 -16.69 -6.38
N ARG A 166 -4.73 -15.41 -6.18
CA ARG A 166 -3.95 -14.29 -6.70
C ARG A 166 -2.57 -14.25 -6.05
N VAL A 167 -1.57 -13.88 -6.84
CA VAL A 167 -0.23 -13.58 -6.35
C VAL A 167 -0.26 -12.22 -5.66
N VAL A 168 0.30 -12.16 -4.45
CA VAL A 168 0.66 -10.91 -3.78
C VAL A 168 2.13 -11.00 -3.41
N ASN A 169 2.94 -10.11 -4.00
CA ASN A 169 4.37 -10.07 -3.78
C ASN A 169 4.81 -8.67 -3.34
N LEU A 170 5.08 -8.50 -2.05
CA LEU A 170 5.72 -7.31 -1.50
C LEU A 170 7.23 -7.40 -1.75
N THR A 171 7.83 -6.49 -2.52
CA THR A 171 9.27 -6.52 -2.89
C THR A 171 9.97 -5.17 -2.73
N ARG A 172 11.26 -5.16 -2.33
CA ARG A 172 11.96 -3.94 -1.89
C ARG A 172 12.48 -3.09 -3.04
N SER A 173 12.71 -3.75 -4.18
CA SER A 173 13.23 -3.15 -5.40
C SER A 173 12.22 -3.29 -6.53
N SER A 174 12.41 -2.53 -7.60
CA SER A 174 11.56 -2.57 -8.78
C SER A 174 12.34 -2.26 -10.04
N TYR A 175 11.76 -2.64 -11.18
CA TYR A 175 12.18 -2.19 -12.50
C TYR A 175 10.96 -1.99 -13.39
N ALA A 176 11.15 -1.33 -14.53
CA ALA A 176 10.09 -1.08 -15.50
C ALA A 176 9.38 -2.39 -15.90
N GLY A 177 8.05 -2.38 -15.80
CA GLY A 177 7.19 -3.51 -16.17
C GLY A 177 7.02 -4.57 -15.08
N GLN A 178 7.65 -4.43 -13.91
CA GLN A 178 7.55 -5.41 -12.82
C GLN A 178 6.12 -5.59 -12.27
N GLN A 179 5.26 -4.58 -12.39
CA GLN A 179 3.85 -4.64 -11.97
C GLN A 179 3.06 -5.78 -12.63
N ARG A 180 3.49 -6.29 -13.80
CA ARG A 180 2.88 -7.46 -14.46
C ARG A 180 3.01 -8.75 -13.65
N TYR A 181 3.91 -8.78 -12.67
CA TYR A 181 4.15 -9.90 -11.77
C TYR A 181 3.50 -9.70 -10.39
N ALA A 182 2.42 -8.90 -10.32
CA ALA A 182 1.61 -8.65 -9.12
C ALA A 182 2.42 -8.17 -7.91
N THR A 183 3.37 -7.26 -8.15
CA THR A 183 4.25 -6.73 -7.12
C THR A 183 3.73 -5.45 -6.49
N ILE A 184 3.92 -5.32 -5.18
CA ILE A 184 3.78 -4.10 -4.41
C ILE A 184 5.19 -3.71 -3.96
N THR A 185 5.64 -2.49 -4.23
CA THR A 185 6.96 -2.02 -3.78
C THR A 185 6.85 -1.21 -2.50
N TRP A 186 7.74 -1.42 -1.53
CA TRP A 186 7.85 -0.51 -0.38
C TRP A 186 9.19 0.23 -0.40
N ASN A 187 9.26 1.32 0.36
CA ASN A 187 10.40 2.24 0.38
C ASN A 187 11.62 1.78 1.20
N GLY A 188 11.70 0.51 1.57
CA GLY A 188 12.83 -0.06 2.30
C GLY A 188 12.98 0.44 3.74
N ASP A 189 14.18 0.22 4.28
CA ASP A 189 14.49 0.37 5.70
C ASP A 189 14.76 1.85 6.06
N THR A 190 13.68 2.63 6.07
CA THR A 190 13.71 4.05 6.46
C THR A 190 13.82 4.23 7.98
N TYR A 191 14.14 5.45 8.43
CA TYR A 191 14.15 5.77 9.86
C TYR A 191 13.12 6.85 10.24
N ALA A 192 12.69 6.81 11.50
CA ALA A 192 11.66 7.68 12.03
C ALA A 192 12.18 9.11 12.25
N SER A 193 11.76 10.02 11.38
CA SER A 193 11.81 11.48 11.59
C SER A 193 10.76 12.20 10.72
N TRP A 194 10.40 13.43 11.10
CA TRP A 194 9.49 14.25 10.30
C TRP A 194 10.06 14.62 8.94
N GLN A 195 11.37 14.91 8.88
CA GLN A 195 12.05 15.17 7.61
C GLN A 195 11.95 13.97 6.65
N ARG A 196 12.09 12.75 7.19
CA ARG A 196 11.94 11.52 6.41
C ARG A 196 10.53 11.34 5.92
N PHE A 197 9.55 11.48 6.81
CA PHE A 197 8.16 11.37 6.44
C PHE A 197 7.79 12.32 5.29
N ALA A 198 8.21 13.58 5.37
CA ALA A 198 7.99 14.56 4.30
C ALA A 198 8.62 14.14 2.94
N GLN A 199 9.75 13.44 2.96
CA GLN A 199 10.42 12.94 1.75
C GLN A 199 9.78 11.66 1.17
N MET A 200 9.12 10.85 2.00
CA MET A 200 8.47 9.61 1.55
C MET A 200 7.31 9.90 0.59
N ILE A 201 6.58 11.01 0.78
CA ILE A 201 5.42 11.36 -0.05
C ILE A 201 5.84 11.57 -1.51
N PRO A 202 6.74 12.52 -1.86
CA PRO A 202 7.16 12.70 -3.24
C PRO A 202 7.91 11.48 -3.79
N ALA A 203 8.60 10.68 -2.96
CA ALA A 203 9.23 9.45 -3.41
C ALA A 203 8.21 8.44 -3.95
N GLY A 204 7.12 8.21 -3.21
CA GLY A 204 6.02 7.34 -3.63
C GLY A 204 5.28 7.88 -4.85
N LEU A 205 5.02 9.20 -4.89
CA LEU A 205 4.35 9.83 -6.04
C LEU A 205 5.18 9.71 -7.33
N ASN A 206 6.50 9.94 -7.25
CA ASN A 206 7.39 9.74 -8.39
C ASN A 206 7.42 8.26 -8.82
N PHE A 207 7.50 7.33 -7.88
CA PHE A 207 7.48 5.89 -8.18
C PHE A 207 6.20 5.51 -8.94
N MET A 208 5.03 5.91 -8.44
CA MET A 208 3.76 5.60 -9.09
C MET A 208 3.59 6.30 -10.43
N ALA A 209 4.20 7.48 -10.62
CA ALA A 209 4.22 8.16 -11.91
C ALA A 209 5.03 7.43 -12.99
N THR A 210 5.93 6.51 -12.62
CA THR A 210 6.65 5.65 -13.59
C THR A 210 5.80 4.51 -14.18
N GLY A 211 4.53 4.41 -13.82
CA GLY A 211 3.64 3.32 -14.24
C GLY A 211 3.66 2.09 -13.33
N CYS A 212 4.22 2.22 -12.11
CA CYS A 212 4.19 1.19 -11.08
C CYS A 212 3.08 1.51 -10.03
N PRO A 213 1.87 0.96 -10.16
CA PRO A 213 0.67 1.50 -9.51
C PRO A 213 0.51 1.13 -8.02
N TYR A 214 1.31 0.19 -7.51
CA TYR A 214 1.25 -0.29 -6.13
C TYR A 214 2.54 0.01 -5.37
N TRP A 215 2.44 0.95 -4.42
CA TRP A 215 3.52 1.34 -3.53
C TRP A 215 3.03 1.49 -2.09
N THR A 216 3.91 1.29 -1.12
CA THR A 216 3.60 1.46 0.31
C THR A 216 4.82 1.89 1.13
N ILE A 217 4.59 2.14 2.42
CA ILE A 217 5.62 2.47 3.40
C ILE A 217 5.55 1.55 4.62
N ASP A 218 6.59 1.62 5.44
CA ASP A 218 6.53 1.23 6.85
C ASP A 218 5.92 2.37 7.67
N VAL A 219 4.64 2.25 8.09
CA VAL A 219 4.07 3.25 9.02
C VAL A 219 4.84 3.23 10.35
N GLY A 220 5.38 4.39 10.74
CA GLY A 220 6.32 4.54 11.85
C GLY A 220 7.80 4.42 11.47
N ALA A 221 8.12 4.15 10.20
CA ALA A 221 9.45 3.84 9.65
C ALA A 221 10.07 2.54 10.18
N PHE A 222 11.08 2.00 9.51
CA PHE A 222 11.71 0.74 9.93
C PHE A 222 12.49 0.92 11.23
N PHE A 223 13.46 1.82 11.26
CA PHE A 223 14.30 2.13 12.42
C PHE A 223 13.72 3.30 13.21
N VAL A 224 13.24 3.06 14.43
CA VAL A 224 12.71 4.14 15.29
C VAL A 224 13.79 4.74 16.17
N ARG A 225 14.84 3.96 16.44
CA ARG A 225 15.99 4.37 17.26
C ARG A 225 17.23 4.51 16.40
N THR A 226 18.22 5.23 16.94
CA THR A 226 19.57 5.18 16.37
C THR A 226 20.18 3.80 16.64
N GLY A 227 20.63 3.14 15.58
CA GLY A 227 21.21 1.81 15.66
C GLY A 227 22.59 1.83 16.32
N TRP A 228 22.98 0.71 16.92
CA TRP A 228 24.26 0.58 17.62
C TRP A 228 25.48 0.68 16.69
N MET A 229 25.31 0.34 15.41
CA MET A 229 26.34 0.53 14.38
C MET A 229 26.37 1.97 13.84
N ASN A 230 25.43 2.83 14.27
CA ASN A 230 25.35 4.24 13.94
C ASN A 230 25.35 4.54 12.42
N ARG A 231 24.81 3.62 11.61
CA ARG A 231 24.73 3.72 10.15
C ARG A 231 23.84 4.89 9.73
N TRP A 232 24.07 5.45 8.54
CA TRP A 232 23.35 6.65 8.09
C TRP A 232 21.83 6.43 7.95
N PHE A 233 21.40 5.19 7.71
CA PHE A 233 20.00 4.80 7.61
C PHE A 233 19.41 4.29 8.94
N GLU A 234 20.22 4.04 9.96
CA GLU A 234 19.78 3.64 11.31
C GLU A 234 19.81 4.86 12.26
N LYS A 235 19.08 5.94 11.89
CA LYS A 235 19.13 7.25 12.56
C LYS A 235 17.78 7.69 13.13
N GLY A 236 16.98 6.75 13.61
CA GLY A 236 15.68 7.07 14.21
C GLY A 236 15.83 8.01 15.41
N GLU A 237 14.94 9.01 15.51
CA GLU A 237 15.01 10.12 16.47
C GLU A 237 14.27 9.83 17.79
N TYR A 238 13.66 8.65 17.94
CA TYR A 238 12.74 8.34 19.03
C TYR A 238 13.24 7.15 19.87
N PRO A 239 14.24 7.35 20.76
CA PRO A 239 14.84 6.26 21.53
C PRO A 239 13.84 5.52 22.43
N LYS A 240 12.74 6.18 22.83
CA LYS A 240 11.67 5.58 23.64
C LYS A 240 10.56 4.89 22.82
N GLY A 241 10.59 4.99 21.49
CA GLY A 241 9.60 4.35 20.60
C GLY A 241 8.16 4.66 21.03
N CYS A 242 7.30 3.64 21.13
CA CYS A 242 5.90 3.82 21.57
C CYS A 242 5.72 4.44 22.97
N ASP A 243 6.76 4.54 23.80
CA ASP A 243 6.67 5.24 25.09
C ASP A 243 6.94 6.76 24.96
N ASP A 244 7.20 7.24 23.74
CA ASP A 244 7.35 8.65 23.38
C ASP A 244 6.07 9.19 22.71
N PRO A 245 5.37 10.16 23.32
CA PRO A 245 4.23 10.83 22.69
C PRO A 245 4.57 11.46 21.33
N ALA A 246 5.78 11.97 21.13
CA ALA A 246 6.19 12.57 19.86
C ALA A 246 6.33 11.52 18.75
N TYR A 247 6.74 10.29 19.09
CA TYR A 247 6.72 9.18 18.15
C TYR A 247 5.29 8.72 17.85
N ARG A 248 4.41 8.67 18.87
CA ARG A 248 3.00 8.34 18.65
C ARG A 248 2.34 9.33 17.70
N GLU A 249 2.69 10.62 17.80
CA GLU A 249 2.21 11.63 16.87
C GLU A 249 2.72 11.37 15.44
N LEU A 250 4.03 11.17 15.25
CA LEU A 250 4.61 10.86 13.94
C LEU A 250 3.95 9.61 13.33
N TYR A 251 3.84 8.53 14.10
CA TYR A 251 3.17 7.30 13.67
C TYR A 251 1.72 7.56 13.25
N THR A 252 0.96 8.32 14.05
CA THR A 252 -0.44 8.67 13.76
C THR A 252 -0.53 9.42 12.43
N ARG A 253 0.32 10.43 12.18
CA ARG A 253 0.32 11.17 10.91
C ARG A 253 0.75 10.31 9.72
N MET A 254 1.73 9.42 9.90
CA MET A 254 2.11 8.45 8.87
C MET A 254 0.98 7.46 8.57
N PHE A 255 0.19 7.07 9.58
CA PHE A 255 -0.96 6.18 9.41
C PHE A 255 -2.09 6.87 8.62
N GLN A 256 -2.37 8.15 8.95
CA GLN A 256 -3.32 8.98 8.20
C GLN A 256 -2.94 9.06 6.71
N PHE A 257 -1.66 9.29 6.41
CA PHE A 257 -1.14 9.24 5.04
C PHE A 257 -1.32 7.86 4.37
N ALA A 258 -0.86 6.80 5.03
CA ALA A 258 -0.86 5.45 4.48
C ALA A 258 -2.27 4.89 4.21
N THR A 259 -3.29 5.43 4.87
CA THR A 259 -4.70 5.10 4.63
C THR A 259 -5.10 5.29 3.18
N PHE A 260 -4.49 6.27 2.50
CA PHE A 260 -4.76 6.64 1.12
C PHE A 260 -3.70 6.15 0.12
N LEU A 261 -2.81 5.25 0.53
CA LEU A 261 -1.90 4.54 -0.36
C LEU A 261 -2.57 3.28 -0.95
N PRO A 262 -2.05 2.71 -2.06
CA PRO A 262 -2.57 1.47 -2.63
C PRO A 262 -2.61 0.32 -1.61
N MET A 263 -1.62 0.23 -0.72
CA MET A 263 -1.58 -0.70 0.41
C MET A 263 -1.32 0.07 1.71
N LEU A 264 -2.19 -0.13 2.71
CA LEU A 264 -1.98 0.32 4.10
C LEU A 264 -1.22 -0.76 4.86
N ARG A 265 0.00 -0.46 5.31
CA ARG A 265 0.87 -1.41 6.02
C ARG A 265 1.59 -0.74 7.18
N SER A 266 1.55 -1.38 8.35
CA SER A 266 2.35 -0.98 9.51
C SER A 266 3.43 -2.03 9.78
N HIS A 267 4.69 -1.59 9.85
CA HIS A 267 5.84 -2.48 9.99
C HIS A 267 7.06 -1.70 10.49
N GLY A 268 7.98 -2.40 11.15
CA GLY A 268 9.37 -1.97 11.33
C GLY A 268 10.09 -2.83 12.36
N THR A 269 11.25 -2.37 12.80
CA THR A 269 12.05 -3.00 13.86
C THR A 269 11.94 -2.20 15.17
N ASP A 270 12.68 -2.65 16.19
CA ASP A 270 13.05 -2.01 17.48
C ASP A 270 11.95 -1.44 18.39
N THR A 271 10.73 -1.27 17.91
CA THR A 271 9.54 -0.87 18.63
C THR A 271 8.28 -1.49 17.99
N PRO A 272 7.29 -1.91 18.79
CA PRO A 272 6.07 -2.58 18.32
C PRO A 272 5.11 -1.61 17.62
N ARG A 273 4.15 -2.14 16.86
CA ARG A 273 3.33 -1.36 15.90
C ARG A 273 1.83 -1.56 16.01
N GLU A 274 1.39 -2.40 16.93
CA GLU A 274 -0.03 -2.69 17.08
C GLU A 274 -0.77 -1.50 17.68
N VAL A 275 -2.02 -1.28 17.29
CA VAL A 275 -2.79 -0.06 17.59
C VAL A 275 -2.86 0.24 19.09
N TRP A 276 -2.96 -0.79 19.94
CA TRP A 276 -3.00 -0.65 21.41
C TRP A 276 -1.68 -0.16 22.03
N ARG A 277 -0.59 -0.05 21.25
CA ARG A 277 0.67 0.59 21.67
C ARG A 277 0.63 2.11 21.60
N PHE A 278 -0.37 2.67 20.94
CA PHE A 278 -0.50 4.11 20.69
C PHE A 278 -1.55 4.79 21.57
N GLY A 279 -2.14 4.05 22.53
CA GLY A 279 -3.08 4.58 23.49
C GLY A 279 -4.19 3.58 23.83
N ARG A 280 -5.15 4.04 24.60
CA ARG A 280 -6.38 3.30 24.93
C ARG A 280 -7.59 3.86 24.16
N PRO A 281 -8.70 3.10 24.02
CA PRO A 281 -9.96 3.65 23.54
C PRO A 281 -10.32 4.96 24.23
N GLY A 282 -10.68 5.98 23.44
CA GLY A 282 -10.93 7.36 23.87
C GLY A 282 -9.70 8.28 23.86
N GLU A 283 -8.48 7.76 23.73
CA GLU A 283 -7.28 8.60 23.63
C GLU A 283 -7.02 9.06 22.17
N PRO A 284 -6.53 10.30 21.93
CA PRO A 284 -6.53 10.90 20.60
C PRO A 284 -5.77 10.12 19.51
N PHE A 285 -4.57 9.61 19.82
CA PHE A 285 -3.78 8.83 18.85
C PHE A 285 -4.46 7.50 18.52
N TYR A 286 -4.96 6.80 19.53
CA TYR A 286 -5.69 5.54 19.35
C TYR A 286 -6.94 5.73 18.49
N GLU A 287 -7.77 6.72 18.82
CA GLU A 287 -8.99 7.03 18.06
C GLU A 287 -8.69 7.45 16.63
N SER A 288 -7.65 8.27 16.40
CA SER A 288 -7.26 8.63 15.03
C SER A 288 -6.90 7.41 14.20
N ILE A 289 -6.05 6.52 14.74
CA ILE A 289 -5.62 5.30 14.04
C ILE A 289 -6.82 4.38 13.76
N VAL A 290 -7.67 4.12 14.76
CA VAL A 290 -8.86 3.26 14.61
C VAL A 290 -9.84 3.85 13.60
N ASN A 291 -10.10 5.16 13.62
CA ASN A 291 -11.00 5.80 12.67
C ASN A 291 -10.46 5.75 11.23
N HIS A 292 -9.14 5.82 11.04
CA HIS A 292 -8.53 5.65 9.73
C HIS A 292 -8.56 4.18 9.24
N ILE A 293 -8.44 3.20 10.15
CA ILE A 293 -8.69 1.79 9.82
C ILE A 293 -10.14 1.61 9.36
N ARG A 294 -11.12 2.14 10.11
CA ARG A 294 -12.54 2.09 9.74
C ARG A 294 -12.77 2.74 8.37
N LEU A 295 -12.24 3.93 8.16
CA LEU A 295 -12.36 4.64 6.88
C LEU A 295 -11.80 3.82 5.71
N ARG A 296 -10.66 3.13 5.90
CA ARG A 296 -10.11 2.25 4.86
C ARG A 296 -11.06 1.12 4.49
N TYR A 297 -11.74 0.51 5.47
CA TYR A 297 -12.72 -0.54 5.25
C TYR A 297 -14.03 -0.02 4.64
N GLU A 298 -14.50 1.16 5.08
CA GLU A 298 -15.67 1.80 4.50
C GLU A 298 -15.43 2.18 3.03
N LEU A 299 -14.20 2.56 2.66
CA LEU A 299 -13.80 2.87 1.29
C LEU A 299 -13.53 1.63 0.41
N LEU A 300 -13.81 0.41 0.85
CA LEU A 300 -13.55 -0.80 0.06
C LEU A 300 -14.19 -0.77 -1.34
N PRO A 301 -15.47 -0.40 -1.53
CA PRO A 301 -16.06 -0.35 -2.87
C PRO A 301 -15.35 0.66 -3.78
N TYR A 302 -14.95 1.82 -3.26
CA TYR A 302 -14.20 2.82 -4.01
C TYR A 302 -12.80 2.30 -4.37
N THR A 303 -12.01 1.89 -3.37
CA THR A 303 -10.62 1.47 -3.56
C THR A 303 -10.48 0.20 -4.39
N TYR A 304 -11.39 -0.77 -4.24
CA TYR A 304 -11.38 -1.99 -5.04
C TYR A 304 -11.79 -1.74 -6.50
N SER A 305 -12.73 -0.80 -6.73
CA SER A 305 -13.06 -0.36 -8.09
C SER A 305 -11.86 0.30 -8.77
N LEU A 306 -11.12 1.15 -8.05
CA LEU A 306 -9.87 1.74 -8.55
C LEU A 306 -8.79 0.69 -8.82
N ALA A 307 -8.65 -0.33 -7.97
CA ALA A 307 -7.72 -1.44 -8.21
C ALA A 307 -8.07 -2.22 -9.50
N SER A 308 -9.36 -2.39 -9.81
CA SER A 308 -9.76 -2.97 -11.10
C SER A 308 -9.35 -2.09 -12.28
N ARG A 309 -9.48 -0.75 -12.16
CA ARG A 309 -9.06 0.19 -13.21
C ARG A 309 -7.56 0.16 -13.48
N VAL A 310 -6.73 -0.14 -12.47
CA VAL A 310 -5.30 -0.38 -12.68
C VAL A 310 -5.10 -1.50 -13.71
N THR A 311 -5.82 -2.61 -13.56
CA THR A 311 -5.69 -3.78 -14.43
C THR A 311 -6.40 -3.60 -15.77
N ARG A 312 -7.61 -3.03 -15.78
CA ARG A 312 -8.47 -2.93 -16.96
C ARG A 312 -8.18 -1.71 -17.84
N GLU A 313 -7.63 -0.65 -17.27
CA GLU A 313 -7.50 0.66 -17.92
C GLU A 313 -6.09 1.25 -17.81
N GLY A 314 -5.13 0.56 -17.17
CA GLY A 314 -3.80 1.11 -16.90
C GLY A 314 -3.82 2.32 -15.96
N TYR A 315 -4.81 2.39 -15.07
CA TYR A 315 -5.00 3.51 -14.15
C TYR A 315 -3.94 3.55 -13.03
N THR A 316 -3.81 4.70 -12.37
CA THR A 316 -2.97 4.88 -11.17
C THR A 316 -3.86 5.34 -10.03
N MET A 317 -3.87 4.63 -8.90
CA MET A 317 -4.76 4.91 -7.76
C MET A 317 -4.34 6.18 -7.02
N THR A 318 -3.08 6.28 -6.61
CA THR A 318 -2.53 7.43 -5.89
C THR A 318 -1.67 8.25 -6.85
N ARG A 319 -2.04 9.51 -7.08
CA ARG A 319 -1.62 10.29 -8.24
C ARG A 319 -1.09 11.65 -7.80
N ALA A 320 0.06 12.06 -8.31
CA ALA A 320 0.49 13.44 -8.19
C ALA A 320 -0.58 14.36 -8.80
N LEU A 321 -0.81 15.54 -8.24
CA LEU A 321 -1.88 16.45 -8.69
C LEU A 321 -1.82 16.75 -10.20
N ALA A 322 -0.62 16.78 -10.79
CA ALA A 322 -0.42 16.99 -12.22
C ALA A 322 -1.09 15.94 -13.13
N PHE A 323 -1.44 14.76 -12.62
CA PHE A 323 -2.19 13.75 -13.38
C PHE A 323 -3.62 14.20 -13.72
N ASP A 324 -4.22 15.01 -12.86
CA ASP A 324 -5.62 15.42 -12.97
C ASP A 324 -5.75 16.93 -13.27
N PHE A 325 -4.70 17.71 -13.01
CA PHE A 325 -4.66 19.17 -13.14
C PHE A 325 -3.42 19.67 -13.89
N ALA A 326 -2.98 18.97 -14.93
CA ALA A 326 -1.74 19.27 -15.67
C ALA A 326 -1.62 20.73 -16.17
N SER A 327 -2.74 21.37 -16.51
CA SER A 327 -2.79 22.77 -16.99
C SER A 327 -2.59 23.81 -15.87
N ASP A 328 -2.72 23.41 -14.61
CA ASP A 328 -2.47 24.26 -13.44
C ASP A 328 -0.99 24.16 -13.05
N THR A 329 -0.18 25.15 -13.43
CA THR A 329 1.28 25.11 -13.19
C THR A 329 1.65 25.12 -11.71
N THR A 330 0.74 25.54 -10.82
CA THR A 330 0.99 25.51 -9.37
C THR A 330 1.23 24.08 -8.89
N VAL A 331 0.49 23.11 -9.44
CA VAL A 331 0.50 21.74 -8.93
C VAL A 331 1.77 20.96 -9.31
N HIS A 332 2.58 21.48 -10.24
CA HIS A 332 3.79 20.80 -10.71
C HIS A 332 4.85 20.68 -9.62
N ASP A 333 4.90 21.65 -8.70
CA ASP A 333 5.86 21.71 -7.59
C ASP A 333 5.25 21.34 -6.22
N VAL A 334 3.97 20.98 -6.17
CA VAL A 334 3.32 20.48 -4.94
C VAL A 334 3.77 19.05 -4.66
N LYS A 335 4.44 18.86 -3.52
CA LYS A 335 5.15 17.60 -3.17
C LYS A 335 4.46 16.78 -2.10
N ASP A 336 3.54 17.40 -1.36
CA ASP A 336 2.94 16.86 -0.14
C ASP A 336 1.40 16.87 -0.19
N GLU A 337 0.85 16.85 -1.41
CA GLU A 337 -0.56 16.69 -1.72
C GLU A 337 -0.72 15.77 -2.94
N PHE A 338 -1.78 14.98 -2.96
CA PHE A 338 -2.02 14.04 -4.04
C PHE A 338 -3.50 13.67 -4.16
N MET A 339 -3.88 13.17 -5.33
CA MET A 339 -5.20 12.58 -5.54
C MET A 339 -5.19 11.08 -5.21
N MET A 340 -6.18 10.60 -4.47
CA MET A 340 -6.52 9.18 -4.34
C MET A 340 -7.77 8.90 -5.16
N GLY A 341 -7.56 8.28 -6.32
CA GLY A 341 -8.56 8.16 -7.37
C GLY A 341 -8.99 9.53 -7.91
N PRO A 342 -10.14 9.61 -8.60
CA PRO A 342 -10.60 10.86 -9.19
C PRO A 342 -11.16 11.88 -8.18
N SER A 343 -11.43 11.46 -6.93
CA SER A 343 -12.31 12.23 -6.03
C SER A 343 -11.61 12.87 -4.82
N LEU A 344 -10.61 12.22 -4.24
CA LEU A 344 -10.06 12.61 -2.94
C LEU A 344 -8.71 13.32 -3.09
N LEU A 345 -8.58 14.58 -2.69
CA LEU A 345 -7.31 15.27 -2.50
C LEU A 345 -6.85 15.08 -1.06
N VAL A 346 -5.69 14.47 -0.88
CA VAL A 346 -5.10 14.12 0.42
C VAL A 346 -3.90 15.01 0.67
N ALA A 347 -3.84 15.66 1.83
CA ALA A 347 -2.75 16.55 2.22
C ALA A 347 -2.20 16.16 3.61
N PRO A 348 -1.27 15.18 3.70
CA PRO A 348 -0.76 14.70 4.98
C PRO A 348 -0.09 15.78 5.84
N MET A 349 -0.30 15.79 7.16
CA MET A 349 0.42 16.70 8.06
C MET A 349 1.85 16.19 8.32
N THR A 350 2.86 16.85 7.75
CA THR A 350 4.28 16.45 7.83
C THR A 350 5.11 17.27 8.82
N LYS A 351 4.46 18.03 9.70
CA LYS A 351 5.09 18.80 10.78
C LYS A 351 4.49 18.40 12.14
N PRO A 352 5.29 18.35 13.22
CA PRO A 352 4.81 17.99 14.56
C PRO A 352 3.91 19.06 15.17
N LEU A 353 2.65 18.71 15.45
CA LEU A 353 1.73 19.51 16.24
C LEU A 353 2.28 19.79 17.63
N MET A 354 2.85 18.80 18.32
CA MET A 354 3.36 18.96 19.68
C MET A 354 4.52 19.97 19.81
N THR A 355 5.22 20.26 18.72
CA THR A 355 6.33 21.24 18.71
C THR A 355 5.94 22.56 18.06
N PHE A 356 5.15 22.53 16.98
CA PHE A 356 4.75 23.73 16.25
C PHE A 356 3.51 24.42 16.86
N GLY A 357 2.72 23.72 17.67
CA GLY A 357 1.54 24.26 18.38
C GLY A 357 0.32 24.55 17.48
N GLU A 358 0.49 24.58 16.16
CA GLU A 358 -0.56 24.86 15.19
C GLU A 358 -1.11 23.58 14.55
N ALA A 359 -2.41 23.35 14.71
CA ALA A 359 -3.15 22.27 14.06
C ALA A 359 -3.64 22.69 12.68
N THR A 360 -2.78 23.30 11.87
CA THR A 360 -3.08 23.77 10.52
C THR A 360 -1.91 23.56 9.57
N ARG A 361 -2.19 23.44 8.26
CA ARG A 361 -1.17 23.50 7.20
C ARG A 361 -1.70 24.21 5.96
N LYS A 362 -0.79 24.75 5.15
CA LYS A 362 -1.14 25.22 3.81
C LYS A 362 -1.53 24.03 2.93
N VAL A 363 -2.64 24.19 2.22
CA VAL A 363 -3.14 23.26 1.21
C VAL A 363 -3.48 24.04 -0.06
N TYR A 364 -3.02 23.59 -1.21
CA TYR A 364 -3.47 24.10 -2.49
C TYR A 364 -4.69 23.32 -2.95
N LEU A 365 -5.80 24.00 -3.21
CA LEU A 365 -6.95 23.39 -3.87
C LEU A 365 -6.85 23.71 -5.36
N PRO A 366 -6.58 22.73 -6.25
CA PRO A 366 -6.49 22.99 -7.68
C PRO A 366 -7.77 23.59 -8.24
N LYS A 367 -7.65 24.36 -9.33
CA LYS A 367 -8.83 25.00 -9.94
C LYS A 367 -9.81 23.95 -10.48
N VAL A 368 -10.98 23.89 -9.85
CA VAL A 368 -12.17 23.15 -10.30
C VAL A 368 -13.34 24.12 -10.19
N GLU A 369 -14.11 24.30 -11.27
CA GLU A 369 -15.20 25.29 -11.30
C GLU A 369 -16.25 25.07 -10.20
N ALA A 370 -16.59 23.81 -9.95
CA ALA A 370 -17.51 23.41 -8.88
C ALA A 370 -16.89 23.45 -7.47
N GLY A 371 -15.58 23.70 -7.35
CA GLY A 371 -14.86 23.75 -6.08
C GLY A 371 -14.61 22.39 -5.45
N TRP A 372 -14.41 22.41 -4.14
CA TRP A 372 -14.04 21.28 -3.30
C TRP A 372 -14.91 21.24 -2.05
N TYR A 373 -15.02 20.08 -1.43
CA TYR A 373 -15.65 19.89 -0.13
C TYR A 373 -14.62 19.41 0.88
N ASP A 374 -14.52 20.04 2.04
CA ASP A 374 -13.85 19.44 3.18
C ASP A 374 -14.57 18.13 3.55
N TYR A 375 -13.84 17.00 3.53
CA TYR A 375 -14.42 15.69 3.78
C TYR A 375 -14.99 15.56 5.20
N TRP A 376 -14.33 16.21 6.17
CA TRP A 376 -14.62 16.08 7.60
C TRP A 376 -15.80 16.95 8.01
N THR A 377 -15.86 18.19 7.50
CA THR A 377 -16.90 19.16 7.89
C THR A 377 -18.06 19.25 6.90
N GLY A 378 -17.84 18.83 5.65
CA GLY A 378 -18.80 19.03 4.55
C GLY A 378 -18.83 20.45 4.00
N SER A 379 -18.00 21.36 4.53
CA SER A 379 -17.90 22.75 4.06
C SER A 379 -17.37 22.82 2.63
N ARG A 380 -17.86 23.77 1.84
CA ARG A 380 -17.42 23.96 0.45
C ARG A 380 -16.34 25.03 0.37
N GLU A 381 -15.31 24.74 -0.42
CA GLU A 381 -14.17 25.61 -0.68
C GLU A 381 -14.04 25.89 -2.19
N GLN A 382 -13.58 27.09 -2.55
CA GLN A 382 -13.25 27.39 -3.95
C GLN A 382 -11.90 26.77 -4.33
N GLY A 383 -11.74 26.36 -5.58
CA GLY A 383 -10.46 25.92 -6.13
C GLY A 383 -9.62 27.09 -6.68
N GLY A 384 -8.38 26.80 -7.03
CA GLY A 384 -7.40 27.75 -7.57
C GLY A 384 -6.71 28.60 -6.50
N GLN A 385 -6.69 28.16 -5.24
CA GLN A 385 -6.17 28.95 -4.12
C GLN A 385 -5.45 28.09 -3.07
N TRP A 386 -4.60 28.75 -2.29
CA TRP A 386 -4.02 28.21 -1.07
C TRP A 386 -4.92 28.54 0.12
N ILE A 387 -5.20 27.56 0.97
CA ILE A 387 -5.95 27.73 2.21
C ILE A 387 -5.13 27.29 3.42
N ASP A 388 -5.49 27.78 4.61
CA ASP A 388 -5.00 27.28 5.88
C ASP A 388 -5.94 26.19 6.39
N ALA A 389 -5.64 24.94 6.04
CA ALA A 389 -6.50 23.80 6.32
C ALA A 389 -6.29 23.27 7.76
N PRO A 390 -7.37 23.01 8.53
CA PRO A 390 -7.27 22.33 9.81
C PRO A 390 -6.66 20.93 9.69
N ALA A 391 -5.68 20.67 10.54
CA ALA A 391 -5.00 19.39 10.71
C ALA A 391 -4.89 18.98 12.20
N PRO A 392 -6.01 18.89 12.96
CA PRO A 392 -5.99 18.34 14.32
C PRO A 392 -5.49 16.89 14.34
N ILE A 393 -5.15 16.36 15.52
CA ILE A 393 -4.49 15.05 15.61
C ILE A 393 -5.38 13.88 15.14
N ASP A 394 -6.69 14.04 15.22
CA ASP A 394 -7.68 13.08 14.72
C ASP A 394 -7.56 12.83 13.20
N HIS A 395 -7.20 13.84 12.40
CA HIS A 395 -7.09 13.70 10.95
C HIS A 395 -6.13 14.69 10.25
N SER A 396 -5.64 14.32 9.06
CA SER A 396 -5.02 15.25 8.12
C SER A 396 -6.07 15.84 7.17
N PRO A 397 -5.82 17.03 6.57
CA PRO A 397 -6.74 17.60 5.60
C PRO A 397 -7.04 16.65 4.44
N LEU A 398 -8.33 16.53 4.12
CA LEU A 398 -8.86 15.67 3.07
C LEU A 398 -10.01 16.42 2.39
N TYR A 399 -9.91 16.61 1.09
CA TYR A 399 -10.90 17.33 0.30
C TYR A 399 -11.47 16.43 -0.79
N VAL A 400 -12.75 16.62 -1.08
CA VAL A 400 -13.46 15.91 -2.14
C VAL A 400 -13.76 16.87 -3.27
N ARG A 401 -13.37 16.50 -4.49
CA ARG A 401 -13.69 17.28 -5.68
C ARG A 401 -15.22 17.34 -5.87
N ALA A 402 -15.78 18.54 -6.00
CA ALA A 402 -17.20 18.67 -6.35
C ALA A 402 -17.47 18.03 -7.73
N GLY A 403 -18.61 17.37 -7.89
CA GLY A 403 -18.85 16.44 -9.00
C GLY A 403 -18.17 15.08 -8.80
N SER A 404 -18.23 14.54 -7.58
CA SER A 404 -17.70 13.19 -7.26
C SER A 404 -18.78 12.26 -6.75
N ILE A 405 -18.68 10.98 -7.12
CA ILE A 405 -19.44 9.89 -6.52
C ILE A 405 -18.45 8.97 -5.81
N ILE A 406 -18.60 8.80 -4.50
CA ILE A 406 -17.75 7.91 -3.70
C ILE A 406 -18.65 6.84 -3.06
N PRO A 407 -18.55 5.57 -3.49
CA PRO A 407 -19.23 4.47 -2.83
C PRO A 407 -18.47 4.02 -1.59
N PHE A 408 -19.18 3.98 -0.47
CA PHE A 408 -18.74 3.39 0.78
C PHE A 408 -19.53 2.11 1.07
N THR A 409 -19.05 1.31 2.01
CA THR A 409 -19.79 0.24 2.70
C THR A 409 -19.80 0.52 4.19
N VAL A 410 -20.62 -0.20 4.96
CA VAL A 410 -20.45 -0.25 6.42
C VAL A 410 -19.08 -0.85 6.77
N CYS A 411 -18.47 -0.37 7.85
CA CYS A 411 -17.19 -0.89 8.34
C CYS A 411 -17.28 -2.40 8.59
N GLN A 412 -16.26 -3.12 8.13
CA GLN A 412 -16.08 -4.57 8.30
C GLN A 412 -14.74 -4.85 8.98
N GLN A 413 -14.60 -6.02 9.60
CA GLN A 413 -13.37 -6.45 10.26
C GLN A 413 -12.32 -6.99 9.27
N TYR A 414 -12.78 -7.57 8.17
CA TYR A 414 -11.95 -8.09 7.08
C TYR A 414 -12.72 -7.98 5.75
N THR A 415 -11.99 -8.04 4.63
CA THR A 415 -12.59 -7.95 3.30
C THR A 415 -13.51 -9.15 3.05
N GLY A 416 -14.79 -8.90 2.75
CA GLY A 416 -15.76 -9.95 2.44
C GLY A 416 -16.51 -10.53 3.66
N GLU A 417 -16.43 -9.90 4.83
CA GLU A 417 -17.20 -10.28 6.02
C GLU A 417 -18.71 -10.24 5.76
N GLN A 418 -19.19 -9.18 5.09
CA GLN A 418 -20.59 -8.98 4.74
C GLN A 418 -20.70 -8.64 3.24
N PRO A 419 -20.71 -9.65 2.34
CA PRO A 419 -20.70 -9.41 0.90
C PRO A 419 -21.90 -8.59 0.43
N ASP A 420 -23.07 -8.75 1.03
CA ASP A 420 -24.34 -8.08 0.71
C ASP A 420 -24.59 -6.79 1.51
N ALA A 421 -23.60 -6.33 2.28
CA ALA A 421 -23.64 -5.07 3.01
C ALA A 421 -24.15 -3.91 2.14
N PRO A 422 -24.93 -2.98 2.71
CA PRO A 422 -25.42 -1.84 1.95
C PRO A 422 -24.24 -0.98 1.50
N TYR A 423 -24.35 -0.43 0.29
CA TYR A 423 -23.44 0.61 -0.15
C TYR A 423 -24.03 1.98 0.17
N ILE A 424 -23.20 2.85 0.72
CA ILE A 424 -23.52 4.25 0.96
C ILE A 424 -22.91 5.04 -0.19
N ILE A 425 -23.74 5.50 -1.11
CA ILE A 425 -23.31 6.25 -2.30
C ILE A 425 -23.33 7.73 -1.95
N LYS A 426 -22.16 8.29 -1.62
CA LYS A 426 -22.04 9.73 -1.37
C LYS A 426 -21.82 10.47 -2.69
N VAL A 427 -22.68 11.43 -2.99
CA VAL A 427 -22.58 12.30 -4.16
C VAL A 427 -22.27 13.72 -3.69
N TYR A 428 -21.11 14.23 -4.12
CA TYR A 428 -20.69 15.60 -3.86
C TYR A 428 -21.14 16.47 -5.03
N VAL A 429 -22.25 17.18 -4.85
CA VAL A 429 -22.96 17.93 -5.91
C VAL A 429 -22.14 19.14 -6.43
N GLY A 430 -22.64 19.80 -7.48
CA GLY A 430 -22.06 21.01 -8.06
C GLY A 430 -21.50 20.82 -9.47
N ALA A 431 -21.40 19.58 -9.94
CA ALA A 431 -21.11 19.22 -11.32
C ALA A 431 -21.57 17.77 -11.57
N ASP A 432 -21.76 17.41 -12.83
CA ASP A 432 -22.02 16.03 -13.23
C ASP A 432 -20.86 15.13 -12.78
N ALA A 433 -21.18 13.87 -12.46
CA ALA A 433 -20.22 12.94 -11.92
C ALA A 433 -20.43 11.52 -12.42
N ASP A 434 -19.35 10.77 -12.54
CA ASP A 434 -19.37 9.39 -12.98
C ASP A 434 -18.46 8.51 -12.13
N PHE A 435 -18.96 7.32 -11.79
CA PHE A 435 -18.17 6.29 -11.14
C PHE A 435 -18.65 4.90 -11.55
N GLU A 436 -17.74 4.02 -11.96
CA GLU A 436 -18.05 2.60 -12.20
C GLU A 436 -17.72 1.78 -10.96
N ILE A 437 -18.72 1.10 -10.40
CA ILE A 437 -18.49 0.08 -9.36
C ILE A 437 -18.05 -1.20 -10.05
N TYR A 438 -17.01 -1.83 -9.52
CA TYR A 438 -16.51 -3.14 -9.91
C TYR A 438 -16.58 -4.12 -8.74
N GLU A 439 -17.07 -5.33 -9.03
CA GLU A 439 -17.13 -6.45 -8.09
C GLU A 439 -16.67 -7.73 -8.79
N ASP A 440 -15.92 -8.58 -8.09
CA ASP A 440 -15.58 -9.94 -8.51
C ASP A 440 -15.47 -10.86 -7.28
N ALA A 441 -14.93 -12.06 -7.45
CA ALA A 441 -14.77 -13.03 -6.36
C ALA A 441 -13.76 -12.62 -5.27
N GLY A 442 -13.02 -11.52 -5.43
CA GLY A 442 -12.01 -11.03 -4.48
C GLY A 442 -10.64 -11.71 -4.61
N ASP A 443 -10.63 -13.01 -4.85
CA ASP A 443 -9.41 -13.82 -5.05
C ASP A 443 -9.54 -14.72 -6.30
N GLY A 444 -8.42 -15.31 -6.71
CA GLY A 444 -8.27 -16.07 -7.95
C GLY A 444 -8.28 -15.20 -9.21
N TYR A 445 -8.03 -15.85 -10.35
CA TYR A 445 -7.85 -15.18 -11.65
C TYR A 445 -9.06 -15.28 -12.58
N ALA A 446 -10.24 -15.67 -12.07
CA ALA A 446 -11.45 -15.78 -12.88
C ALA A 446 -11.87 -14.46 -13.55
N CYS A 447 -11.50 -13.30 -12.97
CA CYS A 447 -11.74 -11.99 -13.57
C CYS A 447 -11.06 -11.82 -14.94
N GLU A 448 -9.92 -12.48 -15.20
CA GLU A 448 -9.24 -12.48 -16.51
C GLU A 448 -10.08 -13.19 -17.59
N LYS A 449 -11.03 -14.02 -17.17
CA LYS A 449 -12.01 -14.73 -18.01
C LYS A 449 -13.39 -14.05 -17.98
N ASN A 450 -13.42 -12.75 -17.68
CA ASN A 450 -14.63 -11.92 -17.57
C ASN A 450 -15.61 -12.33 -16.44
N ALA A 451 -15.16 -13.10 -15.44
CA ALA A 451 -15.97 -13.39 -14.25
C ALA A 451 -15.89 -12.24 -13.23
N PHE A 452 -16.50 -11.12 -13.59
CA PHE A 452 -16.69 -9.94 -12.75
C PHE A 452 -17.98 -9.23 -13.15
N ALA A 453 -18.43 -8.28 -12.34
CA ALA A 453 -19.57 -7.44 -12.67
C ALA A 453 -19.24 -5.95 -12.49
N THR A 454 -19.82 -5.12 -13.34
CA THR A 454 -19.75 -3.66 -13.20
C THR A 454 -21.10 -2.99 -13.38
N TYR A 455 -21.26 -1.82 -12.79
CA TYR A 455 -22.36 -0.91 -13.09
C TYR A 455 -21.95 0.55 -12.87
N ARG A 456 -22.36 1.41 -13.80
CA ARG A 456 -22.06 2.84 -13.78
C ARG A 456 -23.05 3.58 -12.88
N LEU A 457 -22.54 4.50 -12.08
CA LEU A 457 -23.29 5.54 -11.39
C LEU A 457 -23.03 6.84 -12.13
N HIS A 458 -24.09 7.52 -12.56
CA HIS A 458 -24.01 8.80 -13.25
C HIS A 458 -24.91 9.81 -12.53
N TRP A 459 -24.31 10.87 -12.00
CA TRP A 459 -25.02 12.00 -11.42
C TRP A 459 -25.14 13.10 -12.46
N ASP A 460 -26.36 13.53 -12.70
CA ASP A 460 -26.70 14.72 -13.48
C ASP A 460 -27.09 15.82 -12.47
N ASP A 461 -26.25 16.84 -12.36
CA ASP A 461 -26.39 17.90 -11.37
C ASP A 461 -27.53 18.86 -11.73
N GLY A 462 -27.73 19.12 -13.03
CA GLY A 462 -28.77 20.02 -13.52
C GLY A 462 -30.19 19.50 -13.26
N THR A 463 -30.39 18.18 -13.34
CA THR A 463 -31.68 17.53 -13.03
C THR A 463 -31.73 16.92 -11.63
N ARG A 464 -30.63 17.04 -10.87
CA ARG A 464 -30.43 16.43 -9.54
C ARG A 464 -30.87 14.98 -9.50
N SER A 465 -30.32 14.17 -10.40
CA SER A 465 -30.68 12.76 -10.50
C SER A 465 -29.48 11.84 -10.62
N LEU A 466 -29.52 10.74 -9.86
CA LEU A 466 -28.56 9.66 -9.95
C LEU A 466 -29.13 8.53 -10.81
N GLU A 467 -28.51 8.27 -11.94
CA GLU A 467 -28.71 7.06 -12.70
C GLU A 467 -27.80 5.93 -12.19
N ILE A 468 -28.40 4.79 -11.88
CA ILE A 468 -27.72 3.54 -11.60
C ILE A 468 -27.89 2.67 -12.84
N GLY A 469 -26.81 2.44 -13.58
CA GLY A 469 -26.79 1.68 -14.82
C GLY A 469 -27.19 0.21 -14.64
N ALA A 470 -27.59 -0.43 -15.74
CA ALA A 470 -27.77 -1.87 -15.74
C ALA A 470 -26.42 -2.58 -15.50
N ARG A 471 -26.44 -3.63 -14.70
CA ARG A 471 -25.25 -4.42 -14.37
C ARG A 471 -24.78 -5.19 -15.60
N LYS A 472 -23.48 -5.17 -15.83
CA LYS A 472 -22.79 -5.92 -16.88
C LYS A 472 -21.92 -6.99 -16.25
N GLY A 473 -21.93 -8.19 -16.81
CA GLY A 473 -21.15 -9.31 -16.30
C GLY A 473 -21.77 -9.98 -15.07
N ALA A 474 -21.12 -11.06 -14.63
CA ALA A 474 -21.49 -11.84 -13.46
C ALA A 474 -20.29 -12.64 -12.98
N PHE A 475 -20.31 -13.05 -11.72
CA PHE A 475 -19.32 -13.96 -11.14
C PHE A 475 -19.99 -14.88 -10.13
N LYS A 476 -19.27 -15.93 -9.72
CA LYS A 476 -19.75 -16.89 -8.73
C LYS A 476 -20.03 -16.17 -7.41
N ASP A 477 -21.15 -16.51 -6.76
CA ASP A 477 -21.56 -15.94 -5.47
C ASP A 477 -21.82 -14.41 -5.47
N MET A 478 -21.99 -13.81 -6.66
CA MET A 478 -22.34 -12.40 -6.81
C MET A 478 -23.66 -12.04 -6.10
N VAL A 479 -23.64 -10.94 -5.34
CA VAL A 479 -24.81 -10.38 -4.67
C VAL A 479 -25.84 -9.91 -5.71
N LYS A 480 -27.00 -10.57 -5.74
CA LYS A 480 -28.05 -10.28 -6.73
C LYS A 480 -28.82 -9.00 -6.45
N LYS A 481 -29.04 -8.68 -5.17
CA LYS A 481 -29.77 -7.49 -4.70
C LYS A 481 -28.93 -6.77 -3.66
N ARG A 482 -28.72 -5.47 -3.83
CA ARG A 482 -27.95 -4.64 -2.89
C ARG A 482 -28.74 -3.40 -2.52
N LYS A 483 -28.79 -3.07 -1.23
CA LYS A 483 -29.33 -1.79 -0.74
C LYS A 483 -28.31 -0.69 -1.03
N LEU A 484 -28.76 0.40 -1.65
CA LEU A 484 -27.98 1.59 -1.91
C LEU A 484 -28.58 2.76 -1.11
N ASP A 485 -27.82 3.26 -0.14
CA ASP A 485 -28.14 4.45 0.64
C ASP A 485 -27.44 5.65 -0.02
N ILE A 486 -28.18 6.44 -0.79
CA ILE A 486 -27.66 7.58 -1.54
C ILE A 486 -27.75 8.83 -0.67
N VAL A 487 -26.62 9.52 -0.52
CA VAL A 487 -26.49 10.71 0.32
C VAL A 487 -25.82 11.82 -0.51
N LEU A 488 -26.51 12.94 -0.68
CA LEU A 488 -25.94 14.14 -1.31
C LEU A 488 -25.16 14.96 -0.27
N SER A 489 -24.16 15.73 -0.71
CA SER A 489 -23.38 16.62 0.17
C SER A 489 -24.22 17.73 0.83
N ASP A 490 -25.41 18.05 0.30
CA ASP A 490 -26.38 18.96 0.93
C ASP A 490 -27.25 18.29 2.01
N GLY A 491 -27.02 17.01 2.31
CA GLY A 491 -27.73 16.25 3.33
C GLY A 491 -28.97 15.51 2.83
N SER A 492 -29.38 15.68 1.56
CA SER A 492 -30.50 14.93 0.98
C SER A 492 -30.21 13.43 0.93
N LYS A 493 -31.20 12.60 1.25
CA LYS A 493 -31.05 11.14 1.31
C LYS A 493 -32.17 10.40 0.57
N ARG A 494 -31.80 9.31 -0.08
CA ARG A 494 -32.71 8.34 -0.69
C ARG A 494 -32.12 6.94 -0.52
N THR A 495 -32.99 5.96 -0.36
CA THR A 495 -32.60 4.55 -0.31
C THR A 495 -33.31 3.80 -1.42
N VAL A 496 -32.58 2.96 -2.15
CA VAL A 496 -33.13 2.06 -3.16
C VAL A 496 -32.57 0.66 -3.02
N VAL A 497 -33.27 -0.33 -3.57
CA VAL A 497 -32.75 -1.69 -3.70
C VAL A 497 -32.39 -1.93 -5.16
N TYR A 498 -31.09 -2.04 -5.44
CA TYR A 498 -30.58 -2.33 -6.76
C TYR A 498 -30.60 -3.83 -7.03
N GLN A 499 -31.17 -4.25 -8.16
CA GLN A 499 -31.31 -5.66 -8.55
C GLN A 499 -30.57 -5.99 -9.86
N GLY A 500 -29.72 -5.09 -10.35
CA GLY A 500 -29.00 -5.22 -11.62
C GLY A 500 -29.68 -4.58 -12.83
N THR A 501 -30.93 -4.13 -12.70
CA THR A 501 -31.64 -3.37 -13.72
C THR A 501 -31.37 -1.88 -13.57
N ARG A 502 -31.37 -1.14 -14.69
CA ARG A 502 -31.22 0.33 -14.68
C ARG A 502 -32.28 0.97 -13.79
N LEU A 503 -31.87 1.95 -12.98
CA LEU A 503 -32.75 2.75 -12.11
C LEU A 503 -32.34 4.22 -12.17
N LYS A 504 -33.31 5.13 -12.02
CA LYS A 504 -33.07 6.56 -11.88
C LYS A 504 -33.65 7.04 -10.55
N VAL A 505 -32.87 7.78 -9.78
CA VAL A 505 -33.26 8.33 -8.47
C VAL A 505 -33.15 9.85 -8.54
N SER A 506 -34.30 10.52 -8.50
CA SER A 506 -34.37 11.99 -8.51
C SER A 506 -34.46 12.57 -7.10
N PHE A 507 -33.83 13.72 -6.92
CA PHE A 507 -33.87 14.52 -5.70
C PHE A 507 -34.62 15.83 -5.96
N PRO A 508 -35.31 16.38 -4.95
CA PRO A 508 -35.90 17.71 -5.08
C PRO A 508 -34.82 18.75 -5.38
N MET A 509 -35.18 19.78 -6.15
CA MET A 509 -34.39 21.01 -6.20
C MET A 509 -34.46 21.68 -4.82
N PRO A 510 -33.34 22.26 -4.34
CA PRO A 510 -33.29 22.96 -3.06
C PRO A 510 -34.21 24.19 -3.02
#